data_AF-A0A380E2L0-F1
#
_entry.id   AF-A0A380E2L0-F1
#
_cell.length_a   1.000
_cell.length_b   1.000
_cell.length_c   1.000
_cell.angle_alpha   90.00
_cell.angle_beta   90.00
_cell.angle_gamma   90.00
#
_symmetry.space_group_name_H-M   'P 1'
#
loop_
_entity.id
_entity.type
_entity.pdbx_description
1 polymer ?
#
loop_
_entity_poly.entity_id
_entity_poly.type
_entity_poly.pdbx_seq_one_letter_code
_entity_poly.pdbx_strand_id
1 'polypeptide(L)'
;MPSTKIDIDTSDIPINEPYQGIDLSNESFDFEMLRQMLGKHFISQDIVTKDAKRLITQLATLYGLTADGMKHVILNSITSGQQLSFEEMRKQARSYYLMEHENQMPKLQVKSPATSSSTAKSSEVNPKPQSDEWFELLEQTSPIDMLASWSESEPTISQKTMVEELIEREKMSFGVINILLQFVMLKEDMKLPKAYILEIASNWKKKGIKTAKEAYNYAKKLINLKMRVLAEITKSVVHTMGSVIAFQKKKHLNG
;
A
#
# COMPACT_ATOMS: atom_id res chain seq x y z
N MET A 1 52.38 -16.41 -3.49
CA MET A 1 51.34 -16.77 -4.47
C MET A 1 51.48 -18.26 -4.75
N PRO A 2 50.43 -19.04 -4.48
CA PRO A 2 49.60 -19.50 -5.57
C PRO A 2 48.12 -19.16 -5.35
N SER A 3 47.49 -18.73 -6.43
CA SER A 3 46.08 -18.37 -6.55
C SER A 3 45.29 -19.61 -6.92
N THR A 4 44.58 -20.18 -5.95
CA THR A 4 43.55 -21.20 -6.22
C THR A 4 42.33 -20.47 -6.76
N LYS A 5 42.05 -20.65 -8.06
CA LYS A 5 40.78 -20.29 -8.66
C LYS A 5 39.71 -21.18 -8.05
N ILE A 6 38.74 -20.55 -7.39
CA ILE A 6 37.51 -21.20 -6.96
C ILE A 6 36.54 -21.00 -8.13
N ASP A 7 36.29 -22.06 -8.88
CA ASP A 7 35.20 -22.07 -9.86
C ASP A 7 33.89 -22.11 -9.07
N ILE A 8 33.17 -20.99 -9.10
CA ILE A 8 31.83 -20.87 -8.50
C ILE A 8 30.86 -21.43 -9.54
N ASP A 9 30.45 -22.67 -9.33
CA ASP A 9 29.36 -23.27 -10.09
C ASP A 9 28.08 -22.46 -9.82
N THR A 10 27.55 -21.85 -10.87
CA THR A 10 26.38 -20.97 -10.84
C THR A 10 25.13 -21.67 -11.36
N SER A 11 25.16 -23.00 -11.55
CA SER A 11 24.02 -23.80 -12.00
C SER A 11 22.85 -23.86 -11.01
N ASP A 12 23.06 -23.49 -9.74
CA ASP A 12 22.06 -23.61 -8.67
C ASP A 12 21.44 -22.27 -8.23
N ILE A 13 21.58 -21.20 -9.01
CA ILE A 13 20.82 -19.96 -8.74
C ILE A 13 19.44 -20.11 -9.39
N PRO A 14 18.34 -20.26 -8.62
CA PRO A 14 17.01 -20.26 -9.21
C PRO A 14 16.75 -18.86 -9.76
N ILE A 15 16.52 -18.77 -11.06
CA ILE A 15 15.98 -17.57 -11.69
C ILE A 15 14.56 -17.43 -11.13
N ASN A 16 14.36 -16.51 -10.19
CA ASN A 16 13.06 -16.24 -9.59
C ASN A 16 12.06 -15.93 -10.71
N GLU A 17 11.02 -16.77 -10.85
CA GLU A 17 9.86 -16.42 -11.65
C GLU A 17 9.15 -15.20 -11.04
N PRO A 18 8.65 -14.28 -11.88
CA PRO A 18 7.96 -13.09 -11.40
C PRO A 18 6.73 -13.51 -10.58
N TYR A 19 6.57 -12.87 -9.42
CA TYR A 19 5.48 -13.17 -8.51
C TYR A 19 4.14 -12.89 -9.18
N GLN A 20 3.33 -13.94 -9.41
CA GLN A 20 1.93 -13.75 -9.71
C GLN A 20 1.21 -13.47 -8.39
N GLY A 21 1.03 -12.18 -8.11
CA GLY A 21 0.18 -11.70 -7.03
C GLY A 21 -1.22 -12.30 -7.13
N ILE A 22 -1.89 -12.37 -5.98
CA ILE A 22 -3.32 -12.71 -5.92
C ILE A 22 -4.05 -11.71 -6.81
N ASP A 23 -4.70 -12.20 -7.87
CA ASP A 23 -5.50 -11.38 -8.76
C ASP A 23 -6.77 -10.93 -8.02
N LEU A 24 -6.68 -9.76 -7.39
CA LEU A 24 -7.78 -9.12 -6.66
C LEU A 24 -8.66 -8.25 -7.58
N SER A 25 -8.44 -8.28 -8.90
CA SER A 25 -9.10 -7.37 -9.84
C SER A 25 -10.60 -7.64 -10.05
N ASN A 26 -11.18 -8.69 -9.46
CA ASN A 26 -12.58 -9.09 -9.70
C ASN A 26 -13.38 -9.60 -8.49
N GLU A 27 -12.93 -9.46 -7.24
CA GLU A 27 -13.73 -9.94 -6.10
C GLU A 27 -14.80 -8.92 -5.68
N SER A 28 -15.93 -8.92 -6.39
CA SER A 28 -17.19 -8.55 -5.73
C SER A 28 -17.41 -9.58 -4.60
N PHE A 29 -17.14 -9.18 -3.36
CA PHE A 29 -17.34 -10.04 -2.20
C PHE A 29 -18.71 -10.74 -2.25
N ASP A 30 -18.74 -12.08 -2.15
CA ASP A 30 -19.97 -12.86 -2.24
C ASP A 30 -20.83 -12.70 -0.97
N PHE A 31 -21.63 -11.64 -0.99
CA PHE A 31 -22.56 -11.35 0.09
C PHE A 31 -23.70 -12.37 0.17
N GLU A 32 -24.03 -13.09 -0.90
CA GLU A 32 -25.09 -14.10 -0.87
C GLU A 32 -24.63 -15.32 -0.05
N MET A 33 -23.42 -15.81 -0.33
CA MET A 33 -22.78 -16.86 0.45
C MET A 33 -22.64 -16.45 1.92
N LEU A 34 -22.16 -15.22 2.19
CA LEU A 34 -22.05 -14.72 3.56
C LEU A 34 -23.40 -14.71 4.28
N ARG A 35 -24.48 -14.24 3.63
CA ARG A 35 -25.83 -14.21 4.22
C ARG A 35 -26.32 -15.61 4.59
N GLN A 36 -26.11 -16.59 3.72
CA GLN A 36 -26.48 -17.98 3.98
C GLN A 36 -25.71 -18.56 5.18
N MET A 37 -24.41 -18.26 5.27
CA MET A 37 -23.57 -18.70 6.37
C MET A 37 -23.96 -18.07 7.71
N LEU A 38 -24.29 -16.78 7.73
CA LEU A 38 -24.76 -16.08 8.94
C LEU A 38 -26.15 -16.58 9.39
N GLY A 39 -27.05 -16.88 8.44
CA GLY A 39 -28.38 -17.42 8.75
C GLY A 39 -28.34 -18.74 9.51
N LYS A 40 -27.33 -19.59 9.25
CA LYS A 40 -27.11 -20.85 10.00
C LYS A 40 -26.74 -20.65 11.47
N HIS A 41 -26.27 -19.45 11.84
CA HIS A 41 -25.89 -19.09 13.20
C HIS A 41 -26.91 -18.18 13.89
N PHE A 42 -28.17 -18.14 13.41
CA PHE A 42 -29.26 -17.34 13.97
C PHE A 42 -28.96 -15.82 14.04
N ILE A 43 -28.08 -15.32 13.17
CA ILE A 43 -27.84 -13.88 13.03
C ILE A 43 -28.91 -13.28 12.13
N SER A 44 -29.61 -12.25 12.62
CA SER A 44 -30.56 -11.50 11.78
C SER A 44 -29.83 -10.82 10.63
N GLN A 45 -30.42 -10.92 9.44
CA GLN A 45 -29.92 -10.30 8.21
C GLN A 45 -29.88 -8.76 8.32
N ASP A 46 -30.66 -8.20 9.25
CA ASP A 46 -30.74 -6.76 9.51
C ASP A 46 -29.47 -6.18 10.16
N ILE A 47 -28.63 -7.05 10.74
CA ILE A 47 -27.35 -6.65 11.36
C ILE A 47 -26.34 -6.21 10.27
N VAL A 48 -26.48 -6.71 9.03
CA VAL A 48 -25.62 -6.36 7.90
C VAL A 48 -26.18 -5.14 7.16
N THR A 49 -26.09 -3.98 7.83
CA THR A 49 -26.50 -2.67 7.30
C THR A 49 -25.66 -2.24 6.08
N LYS A 50 -26.06 -1.17 5.39
CA LYS A 50 -25.32 -0.61 4.26
C LYS A 50 -23.88 -0.24 4.62
N ASP A 51 -23.67 0.29 5.82
CA ASP A 51 -22.33 0.65 6.30
C ASP A 51 -21.51 -0.58 6.70
N ALA A 52 -22.16 -1.60 7.27
CA ALA A 52 -21.52 -2.89 7.51
C ALA A 52 -21.04 -3.54 6.21
N LYS A 53 -21.85 -3.50 5.14
CA LYS A 53 -21.45 -4.03 3.83
C LYS A 53 -20.20 -3.35 3.27
N ARG A 54 -20.11 -2.02 3.41
CA ARG A 54 -18.92 -1.26 3.00
C ARG A 54 -17.68 -1.71 3.76
N LEU A 55 -17.78 -1.86 5.08
CA LEU A 55 -16.68 -2.33 5.91
C LEU A 55 -16.30 -3.78 5.59
N ILE A 56 -17.28 -4.65 5.34
CA ILE A 56 -17.05 -6.04 4.94
C ILE A 56 -16.25 -6.10 3.64
N THR A 57 -16.67 -5.36 2.60
CA THR A 57 -15.92 -5.30 1.34
C THR A 57 -14.51 -4.80 1.59
N GLN A 58 -14.35 -3.72 2.36
CA GLN A 58 -13.03 -3.17 2.65
C GLN A 58 -12.12 -4.16 3.39
N LEU A 59 -12.61 -4.84 4.43
CA LEU A 59 -11.84 -5.80 5.21
C LEU A 59 -11.54 -7.06 4.40
N ALA A 60 -12.48 -7.53 3.57
CA ALA A 60 -12.27 -8.65 2.67
C ALA A 60 -11.17 -8.36 1.66
N THR A 61 -11.20 -7.19 1.01
CA THR A 61 -10.13 -6.78 0.08
C THR A 61 -8.80 -6.57 0.81
N LEU A 62 -8.82 -5.97 2.00
CA LEU A 62 -7.59 -5.65 2.74
C LEU A 62 -6.85 -6.88 3.27
N TYR A 63 -7.58 -7.87 3.77
CA TYR A 63 -7.03 -9.06 4.43
C TYR A 63 -7.23 -10.35 3.63
N GLY A 64 -7.78 -10.28 2.41
CA GLY A 64 -8.09 -11.47 1.60
C GLY A 64 -9.14 -12.38 2.24
N LEU A 65 -10.09 -11.81 3.01
CA LEU A 65 -11.05 -12.62 3.76
C LEU A 65 -12.12 -13.20 2.84
N THR A 66 -12.20 -14.53 2.82
CA THR A 66 -13.31 -15.25 2.20
C THR A 66 -14.61 -15.05 2.98
N ALA A 67 -15.75 -15.49 2.42
CA ALA A 67 -17.03 -15.46 3.11
C ALA A 67 -17.00 -16.21 4.46
N ASP A 68 -16.20 -17.28 4.60
CA ASP A 68 -16.04 -18.00 5.87
C ASP A 68 -15.25 -17.21 6.90
N GLY A 69 -14.11 -16.62 6.49
CA GLY A 69 -13.31 -15.77 7.36
C GLY A 69 -14.10 -14.54 7.82
N MET A 70 -14.85 -13.91 6.91
CA MET A 70 -15.71 -12.78 7.26
C MET A 70 -16.85 -13.18 8.20
N LYS A 71 -17.42 -14.39 8.05
CA LYS A 71 -18.40 -14.93 9.00
C LYS A 71 -17.80 -15.02 10.41
N HIS A 72 -16.57 -15.53 10.54
CA HIS A 72 -15.88 -15.58 11.84
C HIS A 72 -15.67 -14.19 12.44
N VAL A 73 -15.20 -13.25 11.62
CA VAL A 73 -15.01 -11.84 12.02
C VAL A 73 -16.32 -11.23 12.52
N ILE A 74 -17.42 -11.39 11.77
CA ILE A 74 -18.73 -10.83 12.15
C ILE A 74 -19.24 -11.44 13.44
N LEU A 75 -19.17 -12.77 13.60
CA LEU A 75 -19.62 -13.48 14.80
C LEU A 75 -18.93 -12.95 16.07
N ASN A 76 -17.61 -12.73 15.99
CA ASN A 76 -16.83 -12.24 17.13
C ASN A 76 -16.93 -10.72 17.34
N SER A 77 -17.67 -10.01 16.48
CA SER A 77 -17.82 -8.55 16.53
C SER A 77 -19.22 -8.10 16.96
N ILE A 78 -20.09 -9.06 17.28
CA ILE A 78 -21.41 -8.79 17.84
C ILE A 78 -21.23 -8.48 19.33
N THR A 79 -21.70 -7.31 19.73
CA THR A 79 -21.69 -6.86 21.13
C THR A 79 -22.81 -7.52 21.94
N SER A 80 -22.74 -7.44 23.27
CA SER A 80 -23.78 -7.96 24.18
C SER A 80 -25.18 -7.39 23.92
N GLY A 81 -25.28 -6.22 23.26
CA GLY A 81 -26.55 -5.62 22.82
C GLY A 81 -27.09 -6.14 21.48
N GLN A 82 -26.52 -7.23 20.94
CA GLN A 82 -26.85 -7.80 19.63
C GLN A 82 -26.60 -6.84 18.45
N GLN A 83 -25.72 -5.85 18.64
CA GLN A 83 -25.32 -4.87 17.63
C GLN A 83 -23.92 -5.17 17.11
N LEU A 84 -23.69 -4.95 15.83
CA LEU A 84 -22.40 -5.13 15.18
C LEU A 84 -21.46 -3.95 15.50
N SER A 85 -20.32 -4.22 16.14
CA SER A 85 -19.29 -3.23 16.39
C SER A 85 -18.29 -3.19 15.24
N PHE A 86 -18.23 -2.05 14.54
CA PHE A 86 -17.26 -1.86 13.46
C PHE A 86 -15.82 -1.76 13.95
N GLU A 87 -15.61 -1.31 15.18
CA GLU A 87 -14.29 -1.32 15.80
C GLU A 87 -13.83 -2.76 16.07
N GLU A 88 -14.73 -3.58 16.64
CA GLU A 88 -14.43 -4.97 16.92
C GLU A 88 -14.24 -5.76 15.62
N MET A 89 -15.02 -5.49 14.55
CA MET A 89 -14.81 -6.10 13.23
C MET A 89 -13.40 -5.91 12.69
N ARG A 90 -12.85 -4.69 12.81
CA ARG A 90 -11.49 -4.41 12.35
C ARG A 90 -10.46 -5.17 13.19
N LYS A 91 -10.65 -5.19 14.51
CA LYS A 91 -9.79 -5.92 15.42
C LYS A 91 -9.84 -7.42 15.15
N GLN A 92 -11.03 -7.99 15.00
CA GLN A 92 -11.24 -9.40 14.70
C GLN A 92 -10.71 -9.79 13.32
N ALA A 93 -10.83 -8.91 12.30
CA ALA A 93 -10.22 -9.13 10.99
C ALA A 93 -8.68 -9.19 11.07
N ARG A 94 -8.06 -8.27 11.82
CA ARG A 94 -6.62 -8.31 12.10
C ARG A 94 -6.24 -9.59 12.82
N SER A 95 -6.94 -9.93 13.90
CA SER A 95 -6.67 -11.15 14.67
C SER A 95 -6.87 -12.42 13.85
N TYR A 96 -7.90 -12.48 13.01
CA TYR A 96 -8.16 -13.60 12.10
C TYR A 96 -7.00 -13.78 11.12
N TYR A 97 -6.55 -12.68 10.49
CA TYR A 97 -5.40 -12.69 9.60
C TYR A 97 -4.13 -13.14 10.32
N LEU A 98 -3.81 -12.57 11.49
CA LEU A 98 -2.67 -13.01 12.28
C LEU A 98 -2.77 -14.51 12.61
N MET A 99 -3.94 -15.00 13.03
CA MET A 99 -4.11 -16.40 13.40
C MET A 99 -3.94 -17.35 12.21
N GLU A 100 -4.52 -17.06 11.04
CA GLU A 100 -4.37 -17.91 9.85
C GLU A 100 -2.93 -17.92 9.32
N HIS A 101 -2.21 -16.80 9.45
CA HIS A 101 -0.83 -16.68 8.99
C HIS A 101 0.22 -17.06 10.06
N GLU A 102 -0.10 -17.04 11.36
CA GLU A 102 0.77 -17.50 12.46
C GLU A 102 0.57 -18.99 12.79
N ASN A 103 -0.63 -19.57 12.60
CA ASN A 103 -0.81 -21.03 12.65
C ASN A 103 -0.13 -21.73 11.47
N GLN A 104 0.21 -20.98 10.42
CA GLN A 104 1.23 -21.40 9.47
C GLN A 104 2.59 -21.03 10.07
N MET A 105 3.16 -21.92 10.90
CA MET A 105 4.62 -21.98 11.02
C MET A 105 5.21 -21.79 9.62
N PRO A 106 6.28 -21.01 9.41
CA PRO A 106 6.88 -20.84 8.10
C PRO A 106 7.43 -22.18 7.63
N LYS A 107 6.57 -23.01 7.07
CA LYS A 107 6.92 -24.12 6.22
C LYS A 107 7.13 -23.44 4.89
N LEU A 108 8.39 -23.44 4.46
CA LEU A 108 8.74 -23.39 3.05
C LEU A 108 7.84 -24.41 2.34
N GLN A 109 6.70 -23.97 1.82
CA GLN A 109 5.80 -24.85 1.09
C GLN A 109 6.30 -24.90 -0.34
N VAL A 110 7.14 -25.91 -0.57
CA VAL A 110 7.37 -26.54 -1.86
C VAL A 110 6.01 -26.89 -2.44
N LYS A 111 5.56 -26.12 -3.44
CA LYS A 111 4.30 -26.36 -4.15
C LYS A 111 4.43 -27.56 -5.07
N SER A 112 3.42 -28.42 -5.09
CA SER A 112 3.13 -29.36 -6.18
C SER A 112 1.77 -29.00 -6.79
N PRO A 113 1.55 -29.33 -8.08
CA PRO A 113 0.63 -28.57 -8.92
C PRO A 113 -0.78 -29.18 -8.92
N ALA A 114 -1.79 -28.31 -8.95
CA ALA A 114 -3.12 -28.69 -9.44
C ALA A 114 -3.64 -27.60 -10.38
N THR A 115 -3.66 -28.01 -11.65
CA THR A 115 -4.27 -27.43 -12.84
C THR A 115 -5.61 -26.75 -12.60
N SER A 116 -5.77 -25.53 -13.14
CA SER A 116 -7.04 -25.05 -13.69
C SER A 116 -6.75 -23.96 -14.71
N SER A 117 -6.92 -24.32 -15.97
CA SER A 117 -6.87 -23.48 -17.15
C SER A 117 -8.06 -22.53 -17.22
N SER A 118 -7.83 -21.26 -17.51
CA SER A 118 -8.76 -20.47 -18.33
C SER A 118 -8.04 -19.29 -18.98
N THR A 119 -7.90 -19.42 -20.29
CA THR A 119 -7.37 -18.41 -21.21
C THR A 119 -8.39 -17.28 -21.37
N ALA A 120 -8.09 -16.10 -20.83
CA ALA A 120 -8.77 -14.88 -21.20
C ALA A 120 -7.73 -13.80 -21.54
N LYS A 121 -7.76 -13.37 -22.81
CA LYS A 121 -6.90 -12.33 -23.38
C LYS A 121 -7.10 -11.00 -22.63
N SER A 122 -6.11 -10.55 -21.87
CA SER A 122 -5.98 -9.14 -21.51
C SER A 122 -4.99 -8.49 -22.47
N SER A 123 -5.53 -7.67 -23.37
CA SER A 123 -4.74 -6.74 -24.18
C SER A 123 -3.94 -5.84 -23.24
N GLU A 124 -2.63 -5.73 -23.46
CA GLU A 124 -1.73 -4.82 -22.75
C GLU A 124 -2.21 -3.37 -22.92
N VAL A 125 -3.00 -2.86 -21.97
CA VAL A 125 -3.27 -1.44 -21.83
C VAL A 125 -2.27 -0.91 -20.81
N ASN A 126 -1.11 -0.45 -21.31
CA ASN A 126 -0.20 0.38 -20.51
C ASN A 126 -0.57 1.86 -20.76
N PRO A 127 -1.45 2.46 -19.94
CA PRO A 127 -1.84 3.86 -20.13
C PRO A 127 -0.61 4.77 -19.99
N LYS A 128 -0.56 5.82 -20.81
CA LYS A 128 0.56 6.78 -20.74
C LYS A 128 0.55 7.46 -19.37
N PRO A 129 1.71 7.57 -18.67
CA PRO A 129 1.77 8.24 -17.38
C PRO A 129 1.30 9.70 -17.53
N GLN A 130 0.54 10.19 -16.54
CA GLN A 130 -0.09 11.54 -16.53
C GLN A 130 -1.25 11.75 -17.53
N SER A 131 -1.71 10.70 -18.21
CA SER A 131 -2.98 10.74 -18.97
C SER A 131 -4.19 10.66 -18.03
N ASP A 132 -5.37 11.06 -18.52
CA ASP A 132 -6.61 10.91 -17.75
C ASP A 132 -6.94 9.42 -17.48
N GLU A 133 -6.69 8.52 -18.44
CA GLU A 133 -6.81 7.06 -18.26
C GLU A 133 -5.91 6.52 -17.13
N TRP A 134 -4.70 7.07 -17.00
CA TRP A 134 -3.79 6.70 -15.90
C TRP A 134 -4.33 7.14 -14.54
N PHE A 135 -4.94 8.33 -14.45
CA PHE A 135 -5.58 8.78 -13.21
C PHE A 135 -6.81 7.95 -12.87
N GLU A 136 -7.64 7.61 -13.85
CA GLU A 136 -8.81 6.75 -13.64
C GLU A 136 -8.40 5.36 -13.14
N LEU A 137 -7.34 4.77 -13.71
CA LEU A 137 -6.79 3.50 -13.24
C LEU A 137 -6.37 3.59 -11.78
N LEU A 138 -5.68 4.67 -11.39
CA LEU A 138 -5.28 4.88 -10.00
C LEU A 138 -6.46 5.09 -9.04
N GLU A 139 -7.55 5.70 -9.49
CA GLU A 139 -8.75 5.85 -8.66
C GLU A 139 -9.47 4.50 -8.41
N GLN A 140 -9.34 3.57 -9.35
CA GLN A 140 -10.00 2.26 -9.29
C GLN A 140 -9.13 1.18 -8.65
N THR A 141 -7.80 1.33 -8.69
CA THR A 141 -6.85 0.36 -8.14
C THR A 141 -6.83 0.44 -6.61
N SER A 142 -6.98 -0.69 -5.93
CA SER A 142 -6.83 -0.74 -4.47
C SER A 142 -5.38 -0.40 -4.06
N PRO A 143 -5.15 0.37 -2.98
CA PRO A 143 -3.79 0.61 -2.48
C PRO A 143 -3.04 -0.65 -2.09
N ILE A 144 -3.75 -1.74 -1.80
CA ILE A 144 -3.16 -3.04 -1.48
C ILE A 144 -2.60 -3.70 -2.74
N ASP A 145 -3.39 -3.73 -3.82
CA ASP A 145 -2.97 -4.29 -5.11
C ASP A 145 -1.76 -3.54 -5.64
N MET A 146 -1.78 -2.21 -5.50
CA MET A 146 -0.67 -1.38 -5.91
C MET A 146 0.58 -1.64 -5.06
N LEU A 147 0.48 -1.79 -3.74
CA LEU A 147 1.61 -2.19 -2.90
C LEU A 147 2.16 -3.57 -3.29
N ALA A 148 1.26 -4.53 -3.53
CA ALA A 148 1.62 -5.89 -3.94
C ALA A 148 2.33 -5.91 -5.30
N SER A 149 1.93 -5.02 -6.23
CA SER A 149 2.53 -4.90 -7.55
C SER A 149 3.98 -4.43 -7.52
N TRP A 150 4.39 -3.67 -6.51
CA TRP A 150 5.77 -3.17 -6.39
C TRP A 150 6.69 -4.13 -5.66
N SER A 151 6.18 -4.81 -4.65
CA SER A 151 6.97 -5.74 -3.85
C SER A 151 6.94 -7.15 -4.40
N GLU A 152 6.12 -7.42 -5.44
CA GLU A 152 5.90 -8.77 -5.94
C GLU A 152 5.64 -9.72 -4.76
N SER A 153 4.84 -9.26 -3.80
CA SER A 153 4.58 -9.96 -2.54
C SER A 153 3.40 -9.37 -1.81
N GLU A 154 2.74 -10.18 -0.98
CA GLU A 154 1.64 -9.69 -0.15
C GLU A 154 2.12 -8.57 0.81
N PRO A 155 1.39 -7.43 0.89
CA PRO A 155 1.75 -6.36 1.80
C PRO A 155 1.76 -6.81 3.27
N THR A 156 2.73 -6.31 4.02
CA THR A 156 2.86 -6.59 5.45
C THR A 156 1.64 -6.11 6.24
N ILE A 157 1.41 -6.70 7.42
CA ILE A 157 0.35 -6.28 8.36
C ILE A 157 0.44 -4.78 8.68
N SER A 158 1.67 -4.27 8.84
CA SER A 158 1.92 -2.85 9.11
C SER A 158 1.44 -1.96 7.94
N GLN A 159 1.71 -2.37 6.70
CA GLN A 159 1.25 -1.67 5.50
C GLN A 159 -0.27 -1.75 5.34
N LYS A 160 -0.87 -2.92 5.53
CA LYS A 160 -2.33 -3.11 5.51
C LYS A 160 -3.03 -2.22 6.53
N THR A 161 -2.55 -2.21 7.77
CA THR A 161 -3.08 -1.36 8.85
C THR A 161 -2.91 0.13 8.53
N MET A 162 -1.79 0.52 7.90
CA MET A 162 -1.56 1.91 7.49
C MET A 162 -2.56 2.34 6.41
N VAL A 163 -2.82 1.50 5.40
CA VAL A 163 -3.85 1.75 4.37
C VAL A 163 -5.24 1.85 5.00
N GLU A 164 -5.57 0.94 5.93
CA GLU A 164 -6.83 0.98 6.69
C GLU A 164 -7.03 2.33 7.37
N GLU A 165 -6.01 2.86 8.05
CA GLU A 165 -6.06 4.16 8.72
C GLU A 165 -6.26 5.32 7.74
N LEU A 166 -5.62 5.29 6.57
CA LEU A 166 -5.79 6.33 5.54
C LEU A 166 -7.21 6.36 4.98
N ILE A 167 -7.80 5.18 4.76
CA ILE A 167 -9.18 5.06 4.28
C ILE A 167 -10.15 5.50 5.39
N GLU A 168 -9.96 5.03 6.62
CA GLU A 168 -10.99 5.17 7.65
C GLU A 168 -10.89 6.47 8.45
N ARG A 169 -9.68 6.84 8.89
CA ARG A 169 -9.47 8.04 9.70
C ARG A 169 -9.34 9.27 8.81
N GLU A 170 -8.58 9.16 7.73
CA GLU A 170 -8.36 10.29 6.83
C GLU A 170 -9.45 10.44 5.75
N LYS A 171 -10.28 9.41 5.53
CA LYS A 171 -11.35 9.40 4.52
C LYS A 171 -10.81 9.73 3.13
N MET A 172 -9.60 9.26 2.83
CA MET A 172 -8.95 9.47 1.55
C MET A 172 -9.43 8.44 0.52
N SER A 173 -9.57 8.86 -0.74
CA SER A 173 -9.88 7.94 -1.83
C SER A 173 -8.66 7.09 -2.19
N PHE A 174 -8.90 5.99 -2.89
CA PHE A 174 -7.85 5.09 -3.36
C PHE A 174 -6.85 5.83 -4.25
N GLY A 175 -7.30 6.66 -5.19
CA GLY A 175 -6.39 7.43 -6.05
C GLY A 175 -5.48 8.38 -5.28
N VAL A 176 -5.99 9.05 -4.25
CA VAL A 176 -5.16 9.95 -3.43
C VAL A 176 -4.16 9.15 -2.59
N ILE A 177 -4.59 8.06 -1.97
CA ILE A 177 -3.69 7.15 -1.23
C ILE A 177 -2.62 6.60 -2.17
N ASN A 178 -3.00 6.22 -3.39
CA ASN A 178 -2.09 5.62 -4.34
C ASN A 178 -0.96 6.58 -4.74
N ILE A 179 -1.30 7.83 -5.03
CA ILE A 179 -0.31 8.86 -5.30
C ILE A 179 0.53 9.21 -4.06
N LEU A 180 -0.06 9.18 -2.86
CA LEU A 180 0.67 9.42 -1.62
C LEU A 180 1.76 8.36 -1.40
N LEU A 181 1.43 7.08 -1.55
CA LEU A 181 2.39 5.99 -1.38
C LEU A 181 3.51 6.08 -2.42
N GLN A 182 3.18 6.33 -3.69
CA GLN A 182 4.17 6.58 -4.75
C GLN A 182 5.12 7.72 -4.39
N PHE A 183 4.55 8.83 -3.92
CA PHE A 183 5.32 10.01 -3.53
C PHE A 183 6.28 9.71 -2.37
N VAL A 184 5.82 9.00 -1.34
CA VAL A 184 6.64 8.67 -0.18
C VAL A 184 7.74 7.68 -0.55
N MET A 185 7.44 6.64 -1.33
CA MET A 185 8.47 5.69 -1.77
C MET A 185 9.57 6.36 -2.59
N LEU A 186 9.21 7.30 -3.46
CA LEU A 186 10.19 8.10 -4.20
C LEU A 186 11.06 8.98 -3.29
N LYS A 187 10.52 9.41 -2.14
CA LYS A 187 11.23 10.29 -1.19
C LYS A 187 12.08 9.54 -0.18
N GLU A 188 11.61 8.38 0.26
CA GLU A 188 12.17 7.61 1.37
C GLU A 188 12.89 6.35 0.88
N ASP A 189 13.41 6.37 -0.36
CA ASP A 189 14.20 5.28 -0.93
C ASP A 189 13.47 3.92 -0.88
N MET A 190 12.27 3.90 -1.46
CA MET A 190 11.33 2.78 -1.51
C MET A 190 10.79 2.32 -0.14
N LYS A 191 11.01 3.08 0.93
CA LYS A 191 10.43 2.80 2.25
C LYS A 191 9.07 3.44 2.41
N LEU A 192 8.28 2.87 3.32
CA LEU A 192 6.95 3.35 3.70
C LEU A 192 6.86 3.60 5.21
N PRO A 193 7.58 4.61 5.75
CA PRO A 193 7.51 4.93 7.18
C PRO A 193 6.11 5.45 7.54
N LYS A 194 5.33 4.62 8.25
CA LYS A 194 3.92 4.90 8.62
C LYS A 194 3.71 6.31 9.18
N ALA A 195 4.51 6.72 10.16
CA ALA A 195 4.36 8.04 10.80
C ALA A 195 4.48 9.20 9.79
N TYR A 196 5.42 9.11 8.86
CA TYR A 196 5.63 10.13 7.83
C TYR A 196 4.47 10.17 6.82
N ILE A 197 3.98 9.00 6.40
CA ILE A 197 2.82 8.87 5.49
C ILE A 197 1.60 9.54 6.12
N LEU A 198 1.31 9.24 7.39
CA LEU A 198 0.16 9.79 8.10
C LEU A 198 0.25 11.32 8.27
N GLU A 199 1.44 11.87 8.49
CA GLU A 199 1.63 13.33 8.56
C GLU A 199 1.33 14.01 7.23
N ILE A 200 1.80 13.43 6.11
CA ILE A 200 1.50 13.95 4.77
C ILE A 200 0.01 13.83 4.47
N ALA A 201 -0.61 12.69 4.81
CA ALA A 201 -2.04 12.44 4.64
C ALA A 201 -2.89 13.50 5.35
N SER A 202 -2.58 13.79 6.62
CA SER A 202 -3.24 14.85 7.41
C SER A 202 -3.13 16.22 6.74
N ASN A 203 -1.96 16.54 6.18
CA ASN A 203 -1.75 17.79 5.44
C ASN A 203 -2.57 17.84 4.14
N TRP A 204 -2.59 16.76 3.36
CA TRP A 204 -3.35 16.69 2.11
C TRP A 204 -4.86 16.80 2.34
N LYS A 205 -5.36 16.17 3.41
CA LYS A 205 -6.74 16.30 3.85
C LYS A 205 -7.10 17.74 4.21
N LYS A 206 -6.25 18.43 4.99
CA LYS A 206 -6.45 19.86 5.31
C LYS A 206 -6.47 20.76 4.08
N LYS A 207 -5.75 20.35 3.01
CA LYS A 207 -5.72 21.05 1.72
C LYS A 207 -6.88 20.67 0.80
N GLY A 208 -7.76 19.76 1.22
CA GLY A 208 -8.94 19.37 0.46
C GLY A 208 -8.64 18.57 -0.80
N ILE A 209 -7.50 17.88 -0.85
CA ILE A 209 -7.12 17.02 -1.98
C ILE A 209 -8.01 15.77 -1.97
N LYS A 210 -8.73 15.52 -3.07
CA LYS A 210 -9.74 14.45 -3.17
C LYS A 210 -9.53 13.49 -4.33
N THR A 211 -8.70 13.85 -5.31
CA THR A 211 -8.46 13.02 -6.50
C THR A 211 -6.97 12.72 -6.71
N ALA A 212 -6.68 11.64 -7.43
CA ALA A 212 -5.34 11.26 -7.86
C ALA A 212 -4.66 12.39 -8.64
N LYS A 213 -5.41 13.09 -9.50
CA LYS A 213 -4.88 14.22 -10.29
C LYS A 213 -4.46 15.41 -9.43
N GLU A 214 -5.29 15.79 -8.46
CA GLU A 214 -4.96 16.85 -7.50
C GLU A 214 -3.76 16.46 -6.64
N ALA A 215 -3.75 15.23 -6.13
CA ALA A 215 -2.66 14.67 -5.35
C ALA A 215 -1.34 14.70 -6.12
N TYR A 216 -1.36 14.27 -7.38
CA TYR A 216 -0.19 14.22 -8.26
C TYR A 216 0.38 15.62 -8.50
N ASN A 217 -0.50 16.57 -8.85
CA ASN A 217 -0.09 17.95 -9.09
C ASN A 217 0.50 18.59 -7.84
N TYR A 218 -0.07 18.30 -6.68
CA TYR A 218 0.43 18.79 -5.41
C TYR A 218 1.80 18.18 -5.04
N ALA A 219 1.94 16.85 -5.17
CA ALA A 219 3.20 16.14 -4.94
C ALA A 219 4.32 16.66 -5.87
N LYS A 220 4.02 16.83 -7.16
CA LYS A 220 4.95 17.41 -8.16
C LYS A 220 5.38 18.82 -7.77
N LYS A 221 4.46 19.66 -7.31
CA LYS A 221 4.76 21.01 -6.81
C LYS A 221 5.72 20.97 -5.61
N LEU A 222 5.51 20.07 -4.65
CA LEU A 222 6.40 19.90 -3.51
C LEU A 222 7.82 19.49 -3.91
N ILE A 223 7.95 18.54 -4.85
CA ILE A 223 9.25 18.09 -5.37
C ILE A 223 9.99 19.26 -6.03
N ASN A 224 9.31 19.98 -6.92
CA ASN A 224 9.88 21.11 -7.64
C ASN A 224 10.28 22.26 -6.70
N LEU A 225 9.45 22.56 -5.71
CA LEU A 225 9.76 23.58 -4.70
C LEU A 225 11.01 23.20 -3.90
N LYS A 226 11.11 21.95 -3.44
CA LYS A 226 12.28 21.47 -2.69
C LYS A 226 13.56 21.57 -3.52
N MET A 227 13.53 21.21 -4.81
CA MET A 227 14.70 21.36 -5.68
C MET A 227 15.13 22.82 -5.88
N ARG A 228 14.18 23.76 -6.04
CA ARG A 228 14.51 25.19 -6.16
C ARG A 228 15.14 25.75 -4.89
N VAL A 229 14.57 25.44 -3.73
CA VAL A 229 15.11 25.88 -2.43
C VAL A 229 16.52 25.35 -2.22
N LEU A 230 16.77 24.08 -2.54
CA LEU A 230 18.12 23.50 -2.44
C LEU A 230 19.11 24.22 -3.37
N ALA A 231 18.72 24.52 -4.61
CA ALA A 231 19.56 25.27 -5.54
C ALA A 231 19.91 26.68 -5.04
N GLU A 232 18.96 27.38 -4.43
CA GLU A 232 19.18 28.71 -3.83
C GLU A 232 20.12 28.64 -2.63
N ILE A 233 19.94 27.66 -1.74
CA ILE A 233 20.83 27.44 -0.59
C ILE A 233 22.25 27.13 -1.08
N THR A 234 22.42 26.21 -2.04
CA THR A 234 23.74 25.89 -2.59
C THR A 234 24.40 27.12 -3.21
N LYS A 235 23.66 27.92 -3.98
CA LYS A 235 24.16 29.17 -4.57
C LYS A 235 24.61 30.16 -3.49
N SER A 236 23.81 30.31 -2.43
CA SER A 236 24.15 31.18 -1.29
C SER A 236 25.40 30.69 -0.56
N VAL A 237 25.53 29.40 -0.29
CA VAL A 237 26.68 28.81 0.40
C VAL A 237 27.96 28.97 -0.43
N VAL A 238 27.90 28.72 -1.74
CA VAL A 238 29.05 28.91 -2.65
C VAL A 238 29.47 30.37 -2.71
N HIS A 239 28.52 31.31 -2.77
CA HIS A 239 28.81 32.75 -2.75
C HIS A 239 29.48 33.19 -1.44
N THR A 240 28.95 32.75 -0.30
CA THR A 240 29.51 33.05 1.02
C THR A 240 30.91 32.49 1.18
N MET A 241 31.12 31.22 0.81
CA MET A 241 32.44 30.57 0.87
C MET A 241 33.46 31.25 -0.06
N GLY A 242 33.05 31.63 -1.28
CA GLY A 242 33.89 32.39 -2.20
C GLY A 242 34.31 33.76 -1.64
N SER A 243 33.39 34.45 -0.96
CA SER A 243 33.67 35.73 -0.29
C SER A 243 34.64 35.57 0.88
N VAL A 244 34.50 34.50 1.67
CA VAL A 244 35.40 34.18 2.78
C VAL A 244 36.81 33.85 2.28
N ILE A 245 36.94 33.04 1.23
CA ILE A 245 38.24 32.70 0.61
C ILE A 245 38.91 33.97 0.04
N ALA A 246 38.15 34.82 -0.64
CA ALA A 246 38.67 36.08 -1.18
C ALA A 246 39.14 37.04 -0.08
N PHE A 247 38.43 37.10 1.05
CA PHE A 247 38.80 37.88 2.21
C PHE A 247 40.08 37.35 2.87
N GLN A 248 40.20 36.04 3.07
CA GLN A 248 41.41 35.41 3.60
C GLN A 248 42.63 35.66 2.70
N LYS A 249 42.46 35.53 1.37
CA LYS A 249 43.52 35.78 0.41
C LYS A 249 44.00 37.23 0.43
N LYS A 250 43.08 38.22 0.53
CA LYS A 250 43.43 39.64 0.70
C LYS A 250 44.18 39.92 2.00
N LYS A 251 43.85 39.22 3.09
CA LYS A 251 44.55 39.37 4.38
C LYS A 251 46.00 38.86 4.33
N HIS A 252 46.27 37.82 3.53
CA HIS A 252 47.61 37.25 3.37
C HIS A 252 48.52 37.99 2.37
N LEU A 253 47.99 38.80 1.46
CA LEU A 253 48.81 39.60 0.53
C LEU A 253 49.25 40.96 1.09
N ASN A 254 48.64 41.42 2.18
CA ASN A 254 48.88 42.74 2.78
C ASN A 254 49.64 42.68 4.12
N GLY A 255 50.27 41.55 4.45
CA GLY A 255 51.14 41.38 5.62
C GLY A 255 52.47 40.79 5.20
#